data_AF-A0A9D9L6F0-F1
#
_entry.id   AF-A0A9D9L6F0-F1
#
_cell.length_a   1.000
_cell.length_b   1.000
_cell.length_c   1.000
_cell.angle_alpha   90.00
_cell.angle_beta   90.00
_cell.angle_gamma   90.00
#
_symmetry.space_group_name_H-M   'P 1'
#
loop_
_entity.id
_entity.type
_entity.pdbx_description
1 polymer ?
#
loop_
_entity_poly.entity_id
_entity_poly.type
_entity_poly.pdbx_seq_one_letter_code
_entity_poly.pdbx_strand_id
1 'polypeptide(L)'
;MNETSKPLWKFVFLIADSVLSAGLAAASFIASTNFTGDKRKYALIAASCFIVCLIISLISIIRYKNERKGVISLCLGLQLFVLILAFTAAKFLNGFSLSAMIVWAVGVIFEGAIIAGYVIQQKKLDEAEYESETPQDKPSEPEEPVIEIRQPDIPQVPLKQVTYAKKDVLYAGRENDLMFDYDKVKDKVTEEYCLANDKNREALGDYDDMKIRNYACTPVSYLFMWAARNGHLSERLLECIDTKPLLEDDAEPAAFIREKLKCQVSSRDFADDIQGFLEDYYRSGSTVSGDSGRKFENDYYIQIRNPWKVYYCIDYTPDIYKKVEEKIEQAFRNYKITVEWDASGLMDETDSDEKRYSETFEQELMICKAPGLYNDYFDKCVTQACNMPDSLVKKLSDKLKRFVQNSEMTVKFSGDGRSFINKLHSGRLIIPPPHGGDTAYVLLFEADFIMEDSVCIVIRENEVISICPSADAKSPWEYENELRYSIIQSLKLTNVKDVDSLGKALRSYSDGSVEQTVIVPEFTGAPVPDENRLFVPLPVAELKNRNDIIAEKMLSDGSADRYECVPVYSDGSFIPTDLNMALYKGAQKVFSSKVSVW
;
A
#
# COMPACT_ATOMS: atom_id res chain seq x y z
N MET A 1 46.33 -16.87 -32.53
CA MET A 1 46.79 -16.16 -31.32
C MET A 1 45.95 -14.90 -31.19
N ASN A 2 44.98 -14.87 -30.27
CA ASN A 2 44.20 -13.67 -29.95
C ASN A 2 44.23 -13.49 -28.42
N GLU A 3 44.84 -12.38 -28.00
CA GLU A 3 44.88 -11.92 -26.61
C GLU A 3 43.51 -11.37 -26.20
N THR A 4 42.72 -12.18 -25.49
CA THR A 4 41.57 -11.70 -24.73
C THR A 4 41.62 -12.27 -23.32
N SER A 5 42.50 -11.69 -22.50
CA SER A 5 42.32 -11.69 -21.04
C SER A 5 42.71 -10.33 -20.47
N LYS A 6 41.79 -9.36 -20.61
CA LYS A 6 41.87 -8.15 -19.77
C LYS A 6 41.49 -8.54 -18.34
N PRO A 7 42.24 -8.08 -17.33
CA PRO A 7 42.33 -8.85 -16.10
C PRO A 7 41.27 -8.39 -15.08
N LEU A 8 40.45 -9.35 -14.63
CA LEU A 8 39.37 -9.22 -13.64
C LEU A 8 39.80 -8.45 -12.36
N TRP A 9 41.09 -8.49 -12.02
CA TRP A 9 41.65 -7.80 -10.85
C TRP A 9 41.50 -6.28 -10.87
N LYS A 10 41.40 -5.64 -12.05
CA LYS A 10 41.20 -4.18 -12.14
C LYS A 10 39.83 -3.76 -11.62
N PHE A 11 38.83 -4.63 -11.81
CA PHE A 11 37.46 -4.42 -11.33
C PHE A 11 37.35 -4.65 -9.82
N VAL A 12 38.07 -5.67 -9.32
CA VAL A 12 38.15 -5.98 -7.88
C VAL A 12 38.81 -4.83 -7.10
N PHE A 13 39.85 -4.20 -7.65
CA PHE A 13 40.48 -3.04 -7.00
C PHE A 13 39.57 -1.81 -6.95
N LEU A 14 38.76 -1.58 -7.99
CA LEU A 14 37.80 -0.46 -8.05
C LEU A 14 36.65 -0.62 -7.05
N ILE A 15 36.15 -1.85 -6.89
CA ILE A 15 35.13 -2.18 -5.88
C ILE A 15 35.72 -2.07 -4.48
N ALA A 16 36.94 -2.59 -4.26
CA ALA A 16 37.61 -2.50 -2.97
C ALA A 16 37.84 -1.05 -2.53
N ASP A 17 38.27 -0.17 -3.46
CA ASP A 17 38.52 1.26 -3.19
C ASP A 17 37.23 2.04 -2.88
N SER A 18 36.14 1.74 -3.60
CA SER A 18 34.82 2.34 -3.37
C SER A 18 34.20 1.91 -2.04
N VAL A 19 34.35 0.63 -1.68
CA VAL A 19 33.88 0.07 -0.41
C VAL A 19 34.70 0.62 0.77
N LEU A 20 36.01 0.79 0.59
CA LEU A 20 36.87 1.38 1.63
C LEU A 20 36.52 2.86 1.87
N SER A 21 36.27 3.62 0.79
CA SER A 21 35.89 5.03 0.84
C SER A 21 34.52 5.23 1.48
N ALA A 22 33.54 4.39 1.13
CA ALA A 22 32.22 4.40 1.75
C ALA A 22 32.27 3.97 3.23
N GLY A 23 33.09 2.98 3.57
CA GLY A 23 33.31 2.53 4.95
C GLY A 23 33.97 3.59 5.83
N LEU A 24 34.95 4.32 5.31
CA LEU A 24 35.62 5.43 6.01
C LEU A 24 34.69 6.64 6.19
N ALA A 25 33.84 6.93 5.20
CA ALA A 25 32.83 7.98 5.30
C ALA A 25 31.73 7.62 6.33
N ALA A 26 31.25 6.37 6.32
CA ALA A 26 30.28 5.88 7.30
C ALA A 26 30.88 5.86 8.71
N ALA A 27 32.14 5.44 8.88
CA ALA A 27 32.82 5.48 10.16
C ALA A 27 33.01 6.92 10.67
N SER A 28 33.31 7.88 9.78
CA SER A 28 33.41 9.30 10.14
C SER A 28 32.05 9.90 10.54
N PHE A 29 30.97 9.49 9.88
CA PHE A 29 29.60 9.92 10.18
C PHE A 29 29.06 9.29 11.48
N ILE A 30 29.38 8.03 11.74
CA ILE A 30 29.03 7.35 13.00
C ILE A 30 29.84 7.92 14.17
N ALA A 31 31.11 8.28 13.93
CA ALA A 31 31.93 8.94 14.95
C ALA A 31 31.49 10.39 15.24
N SER A 32 30.77 11.06 14.34
CA SER A 32 30.31 12.45 14.52
C SER A 32 28.99 12.57 15.27
N THR A 33 28.17 11.52 15.28
CA THR A 33 26.81 11.54 15.85
C THR A 33 26.76 11.25 17.35
N ASN A 34 27.87 10.81 17.97
CA ASN A 34 27.90 10.42 19.40
C ASN A 34 29.05 11.01 20.24
N PHE A 35 29.66 12.14 19.84
CA PHE A 35 30.87 12.64 20.51
C PHE A 35 30.77 14.07 21.06
N THR A 36 30.93 14.23 22.37
CA THR A 36 31.05 15.50 23.10
C THR A 36 32.50 16.03 23.18
N GLY A 37 33.33 15.72 22.17
CA GLY A 37 34.78 15.98 22.18
C GLY A 37 35.26 17.18 21.34
N ASP A 38 36.56 17.48 21.49
CA ASP A 38 37.25 18.65 20.90
C ASP A 38 37.19 18.70 19.36
N LYS A 39 36.44 19.69 18.85
CA LYS A 39 36.16 19.95 17.42
C LYS A 39 37.42 20.02 16.54
N ARG A 40 38.59 20.38 17.09
CA ARG A 40 39.85 20.48 16.33
C ARG A 40 40.34 19.13 15.83
N LYS A 41 40.14 18.04 16.57
CA LYS A 41 40.55 16.69 16.15
C LYS A 41 39.71 16.20 14.98
N TYR A 42 38.43 16.54 14.96
CA TYR A 42 37.51 16.15 13.88
C TYR A 42 37.82 16.88 12.57
N ALA A 43 38.11 18.18 12.64
CA ALA A 43 38.56 18.94 11.47
C ALA A 43 39.83 18.33 10.84
N LEU A 44 40.74 17.82 11.68
CA LEU A 44 41.99 17.20 11.22
C LEU A 44 41.76 15.82 10.58
N ILE A 45 40.83 15.03 11.12
CA ILE A 45 40.42 13.73 10.53
C ILE A 45 39.71 13.96 9.19
N ALA A 46 38.74 14.88 9.13
CA ALA A 46 38.04 15.22 7.90
C ALA A 46 38.99 15.75 6.81
N ALA A 47 39.94 16.62 7.17
CA ALA A 47 40.97 17.11 6.26
C ALA A 47 41.88 15.97 5.75
N SER A 48 42.24 15.02 6.62
CA SER A 48 43.07 13.86 6.25
C SER A 48 42.33 12.94 5.28
N CYS A 49 41.06 12.64 5.53
CA CYS A 49 40.22 11.84 4.63
C CYS A 49 40.04 12.53 3.27
N PHE A 50 39.85 13.86 3.25
CA PHE A 50 39.75 14.64 2.02
C PHE A 50 41.02 14.56 1.17
N ILE A 51 42.20 14.71 1.80
CA ILE A 51 43.50 14.60 1.11
C ILE A 51 43.68 13.21 0.48
N VAL A 52 43.27 12.14 1.17
CA VAL A 52 43.36 10.77 0.64
C VAL A 52 42.44 10.59 -0.57
N CYS A 53 41.17 11.03 -0.49
CA CYS A 53 40.24 10.96 -1.61
C CYS A 53 40.72 11.76 -2.84
N LEU A 54 41.37 12.90 -2.60
CA LEU A 54 41.92 13.75 -3.66
C LEU A 54 43.12 13.09 -4.36
N ILE A 55 44.00 12.42 -3.61
CA ILE A 55 45.12 11.63 -4.16
C ILE A 55 44.59 10.45 -5.00
N ILE A 56 43.59 9.72 -4.52
CA ILE A 56 42.97 8.59 -5.22
C ILE A 56 42.31 9.05 -6.53
N SER A 57 41.62 10.19 -6.50
CA SER A 57 41.00 10.80 -7.68
C SER A 57 42.04 11.22 -8.71
N LEU A 58 43.15 11.85 -8.29
CA LEU A 58 44.26 12.21 -9.17
C LEU A 58 44.93 11.00 -9.81
N ILE A 59 45.15 9.92 -9.05
CA ILE A 59 45.70 8.66 -9.56
C ILE A 59 44.76 8.07 -10.63
N SER A 60 43.44 8.10 -10.38
CA SER A 60 42.45 7.61 -11.33
C SER A 60 42.42 8.43 -12.62
N ILE A 61 42.49 9.75 -12.53
CA ILE A 61 42.56 10.65 -13.71
C ILE A 61 43.80 10.36 -14.56
N ILE A 62 44.97 10.18 -13.93
CA ILE A 62 46.21 9.85 -14.64
C ILE A 62 46.11 8.47 -15.32
N ARG A 63 45.43 7.52 -14.68
CA ARG A 63 45.35 6.12 -15.12
C ARG A 63 44.31 5.85 -16.21
N TYR A 64 43.24 6.65 -16.29
CA TYR A 64 42.10 6.43 -17.20
C TYR A 64 41.96 7.51 -18.29
N LYS A 65 43.03 8.26 -18.58
CA LYS A 65 43.10 9.36 -19.56
C LYS A 65 42.56 9.03 -20.97
N ASN A 66 42.45 7.75 -21.35
CA ASN A 66 42.10 7.31 -22.71
C ASN A 66 40.67 6.75 -22.87
N GLU A 67 39.83 6.68 -21.83
CA GLU A 67 38.44 6.19 -21.96
C GLU A 67 37.42 7.32 -21.70
N ARG A 68 36.90 7.89 -22.80
CA ARG A 68 36.12 9.16 -22.80
C ARG A 68 34.77 9.13 -22.08
N LYS A 69 34.16 7.96 -21.83
CA LYS A 69 32.79 7.86 -21.25
C LYS A 69 32.79 7.62 -19.74
N GLY A 70 33.80 6.93 -19.19
CA GLY A 70 33.90 6.68 -17.74
C GLY A 70 34.29 7.92 -16.93
N VAL A 71 35.11 8.80 -17.50
CA VAL A 71 35.61 10.00 -16.82
C VAL A 71 34.49 11.03 -16.59
N ILE A 72 33.55 11.15 -17.53
CA ILE A 72 32.44 12.12 -17.42
C ILE A 72 31.43 11.68 -16.34
N SER A 73 31.11 10.38 -16.30
CA SER A 73 30.23 9.82 -15.27
C SER A 73 30.86 9.89 -13.87
N LEU A 74 32.16 9.63 -13.76
CA LEU A 74 32.91 9.76 -12.51
C LEU A 74 32.96 11.22 -12.02
N CYS A 75 33.21 12.18 -12.93
CA CYS A 75 33.21 13.61 -12.58
C CYS A 75 31.83 14.09 -12.10
N LEU A 76 30.75 13.68 -12.76
CA LEU A 76 29.38 14.00 -12.34
C LEU A 76 29.03 13.38 -10.99
N GLY A 77 29.43 12.12 -10.75
CA GLY A 77 29.22 11.45 -9.47
C GLY A 77 29.99 12.09 -8.32
N LEU A 78 31.25 12.48 -8.56
CA LEU A 78 32.08 13.15 -7.55
C LEU A 78 31.55 14.56 -7.23
N GLN A 79 31.07 15.29 -8.24
CA GLN A 79 30.44 16.61 -8.05
C GLN A 79 29.13 16.52 -7.27
N LEU A 80 28.29 15.53 -7.55
CA LEU A 80 27.04 15.28 -6.81
C LEU A 80 27.34 14.90 -5.35
N PHE A 81 28.39 14.10 -5.12
CA PHE A 81 28.81 13.71 -3.77
C PHE A 81 29.36 14.88 -2.96
N VAL A 82 30.18 15.75 -3.57
CA VAL A 82 30.66 17.00 -2.94
C VAL A 82 29.49 17.96 -2.66
N LEU A 83 28.47 17.99 -3.52
CA LEU A 83 27.26 18.79 -3.35
C LEU A 83 26.42 18.32 -2.16
N ILE A 84 26.26 17.01 -1.97
CA ILE A 84 25.58 16.42 -0.81
C ILE A 84 26.36 16.70 0.48
N LEU A 85 27.69 16.58 0.47
CA LEU A 85 28.53 16.94 1.61
C LEU A 85 28.46 18.43 1.94
N ALA A 86 28.44 19.31 0.94
CA ALA A 86 28.28 20.75 1.14
C ALA A 86 26.89 21.11 1.69
N PHE A 87 25.81 20.46 1.24
CA PHE A 87 24.46 20.62 1.79
C PHE A 87 24.37 20.15 3.24
N THR A 88 24.98 19.01 3.54
CA THR A 88 25.00 18.42 4.89
C THR A 88 25.81 19.30 5.85
N ALA A 89 26.91 19.91 5.36
CA ALA A 89 27.69 20.89 6.11
C ALA A 89 26.97 22.25 6.24
N ALA A 90 26.22 22.68 5.22
CA ALA A 90 25.46 23.93 5.20
C ALA A 90 24.27 23.91 6.17
N LYS A 91 23.62 22.76 6.39
CA LYS A 91 22.56 22.63 7.41
C LYS A 91 23.10 22.81 8.84
N PHE A 92 24.42 22.71 9.03
CA PHE A 92 25.09 22.78 10.33
C PHE A 92 25.70 24.14 10.69
N LEU A 93 25.89 25.07 9.74
CA LEU A 93 26.58 26.34 9.99
C LEU A 93 25.83 27.53 9.35
N ASN A 94 25.17 28.30 10.22
CA ASN A 94 24.43 29.52 9.90
C ASN A 94 25.22 30.50 9.01
N GLY A 95 24.65 30.80 7.84
CA GLY A 95 24.86 32.05 7.09
C GLY A 95 25.87 31.98 5.94
N PHE A 96 25.38 31.94 4.70
CA PHE A 96 26.15 32.28 3.50
C PHE A 96 25.32 33.18 2.57
N SER A 97 25.97 34.13 1.89
CA SER A 97 25.32 35.21 1.14
C SER A 97 24.80 34.76 -0.24
N LEU A 98 23.56 35.16 -0.54
CA LEU A 98 22.81 34.96 -1.80
C LEU A 98 23.64 35.16 -3.09
N SER A 99 24.63 36.05 -3.06
CA SER A 99 25.56 36.32 -4.16
C SER A 99 26.38 35.10 -4.60
N ALA A 100 26.76 34.21 -3.69
CA ALA A 100 27.50 33.00 -4.02
C ALA A 100 26.62 31.96 -4.74
N MET A 101 25.33 31.86 -4.36
CA MET A 101 24.37 31.00 -5.04
C MET A 101 24.05 31.50 -6.45
N ILE A 102 24.00 32.81 -6.68
CA ILE A 102 23.72 33.38 -8.00
C ILE A 102 24.89 33.15 -8.96
N VAL A 103 26.13 33.40 -8.52
CA VAL A 103 27.32 33.13 -9.35
C VAL A 103 27.42 31.63 -9.69
N TRP A 104 27.02 30.77 -8.76
CA TRP A 104 27.02 29.32 -8.97
C TRP A 104 25.91 28.85 -9.91
N ALA A 105 24.69 29.38 -9.79
CA ALA A 105 23.58 29.07 -10.70
C ALA A 105 23.89 29.47 -12.15
N VAL A 106 24.55 30.62 -12.34
CA VAL A 106 25.00 31.07 -13.67
C VAL A 106 26.06 30.12 -14.25
N GLY A 107 26.98 29.60 -13.44
CA GLY A 107 27.98 28.63 -13.88
C GLY A 107 27.36 27.31 -14.36
N VAL A 108 26.40 26.76 -13.61
CA VAL A 108 25.70 25.52 -13.97
C VAL A 108 24.89 25.66 -15.26
N ILE A 109 24.20 26.79 -15.44
CA ILE A 109 23.43 27.07 -16.66
C ILE A 109 24.37 27.19 -17.87
N PHE A 110 25.53 27.85 -17.70
CA PHE A 110 26.50 28.03 -18.78
C PHE A 110 27.14 26.70 -19.22
N GLU A 111 27.49 25.83 -18.28
CA GLU A 111 28.04 24.50 -18.58
C GLU A 111 26.99 23.57 -19.21
N GLY A 112 25.74 23.60 -18.73
CA GLY A 112 24.63 22.86 -19.33
C GLY A 112 24.38 23.26 -20.79
N ALA A 113 24.51 24.55 -21.10
CA ALA A 113 24.38 25.06 -22.48
C ALA A 113 25.51 24.57 -23.40
N ILE A 114 26.75 24.47 -22.90
CA ILE A 114 27.90 23.95 -23.67
C ILE A 114 27.71 22.46 -23.99
N ILE A 115 27.25 21.67 -23.01
CA ILE A 115 27.00 20.23 -23.18
C ILE A 115 25.85 20.00 -24.17
N ALA A 116 24.75 20.75 -24.04
CA ALA A 116 23.62 20.67 -24.98
C ALA A 116 24.04 21.04 -26.42
N GLY A 117 24.86 22.08 -26.58
CA GLY A 117 25.41 22.46 -27.88
C GLY A 117 26.28 21.35 -28.50
N TYR A 118 27.07 20.65 -27.70
CA TYR A 118 27.93 19.56 -28.16
C TYR A 118 27.12 18.32 -28.59
N VAL A 119 26.05 17.97 -27.86
CA VAL A 119 25.16 16.84 -28.19
C VAL A 119 24.40 17.10 -29.49
N ILE A 120 23.91 18.33 -29.69
CA ILE A 120 23.22 18.72 -30.93
C ILE A 120 24.18 18.64 -32.14
N GLN A 121 25.44 19.00 -31.95
CA GLN A 121 26.44 18.95 -33.02
C GLN A 121 26.84 17.51 -33.39
N GLN A 122 26.89 16.58 -32.42
CA GLN A 122 27.08 15.16 -32.70
C GLN A 122 25.90 14.56 -33.47
N LYS A 123 24.67 14.87 -33.06
CA LYS A 123 23.48 14.33 -33.74
C LYS A 123 23.42 14.72 -35.23
N LYS A 124 23.87 15.93 -35.56
CA LYS A 124 23.98 16.38 -36.96
C LYS A 124 25.07 15.67 -37.76
N LEU A 125 26.14 15.19 -37.11
CA LEU A 125 27.19 14.42 -37.77
C LEU A 125 26.74 12.99 -38.02
N ASP A 126 26.02 12.39 -37.07
CA ASP A 126 25.49 11.03 -37.18
C ASP A 126 24.36 10.95 -38.26
N GLU A 127 23.52 11.98 -38.37
CA GLU A 127 22.48 12.07 -39.42
C GLU A 127 23.09 12.23 -40.82
N ALA A 128 24.24 12.90 -40.96
CA ALA A 128 24.94 13.06 -42.24
C ALA A 128 25.65 11.77 -42.71
N GLU A 129 26.00 10.87 -41.78
CA GLU A 129 26.63 9.58 -42.09
C GLU A 129 25.58 8.57 -42.61
N TYR A 130 24.35 8.65 -42.08
CA TYR A 130 23.24 7.76 -42.44
C TYR A 130 22.64 8.02 -43.85
N GLU A 131 22.72 9.25 -44.37
CA GLU A 131 22.29 9.57 -45.74
C GLU A 131 23.28 9.12 -46.83
N SER A 132 24.47 8.63 -46.45
CA SER A 132 25.52 8.22 -47.40
C SER A 132 25.51 6.73 -47.78
N GLU A 133 24.68 5.91 -47.13
CA GLU A 133 24.60 4.46 -47.38
C GLU A 133 23.25 4.05 -48.02
N THR A 134 23.11 4.28 -49.32
CA THR A 134 22.04 3.67 -50.14
C THR A 134 22.62 2.48 -50.93
N PRO A 135 22.09 1.23 -50.82
CA PRO A 135 22.59 0.12 -51.61
C PRO A 135 22.05 0.15 -53.05
N GLN A 136 22.97 0.13 -54.03
CA GLN A 136 22.69 -0.21 -55.43
C GLN A 136 22.47 -1.72 -55.63
N ASP A 137 21.61 -2.01 -56.60
CA ASP A 137 21.48 -3.21 -57.43
C ASP A 137 21.13 -4.57 -56.78
N LYS A 138 19.94 -5.05 -57.14
CA LYS A 138 19.72 -6.48 -57.42
C LYS A 138 18.80 -6.69 -58.64
N PRO A 139 19.02 -7.77 -59.42
CA PRO A 139 18.49 -7.93 -60.77
C PRO A 139 17.09 -8.56 -60.81
N SER A 140 16.37 -8.20 -61.88
CA SER A 140 15.03 -8.66 -62.27
C SER A 140 14.98 -10.14 -62.67
N GLU A 141 13.98 -10.85 -62.16
CA GLU A 141 13.51 -12.15 -62.68
C GLU A 141 12.09 -12.03 -63.27
N PRO A 142 11.68 -12.94 -64.18
CA PRO A 142 10.69 -12.66 -65.22
C PRO A 142 9.25 -13.00 -64.84
N GLU A 143 8.32 -12.30 -65.48
CA GLU A 143 6.86 -12.39 -65.33
C GLU A 143 6.26 -13.74 -65.78
N GLU A 144 5.38 -14.31 -64.96
CA GLU A 144 4.44 -15.37 -65.34
C GLU A 144 3.02 -14.80 -65.60
N PRO A 145 2.22 -15.43 -66.49
CA PRO A 145 0.98 -14.84 -67.00
C PRO A 145 -0.19 -14.95 -66.01
N VAL A 146 -0.91 -13.83 -65.86
CA VAL A 146 -2.13 -13.70 -65.08
C VAL A 146 -3.29 -14.44 -65.75
N ILE A 147 -3.87 -15.43 -65.06
CA ILE A 147 -5.16 -16.04 -65.42
C ILE A 147 -6.28 -15.21 -64.80
N GLU A 148 -7.08 -14.58 -65.64
CA GLU A 148 -8.22 -13.74 -65.27
C GLU A 148 -9.43 -14.63 -64.92
N ILE A 149 -9.74 -14.79 -63.63
CA ILE A 149 -10.98 -15.43 -63.16
C ILE A 149 -12.01 -14.32 -62.89
N ARG A 150 -13.04 -14.22 -63.74
CA ARG A 150 -14.19 -13.34 -63.52
C ARG A 150 -15.01 -13.83 -62.33
N GLN A 151 -15.05 -13.06 -61.25
CA GLN A 151 -16.05 -13.24 -60.18
C GLN A 151 -17.42 -12.72 -60.64
N PRO A 152 -18.53 -13.36 -60.24
CA PRO A 152 -19.88 -12.91 -60.57
C PRO A 152 -20.30 -11.68 -59.75
N ASP A 153 -21.03 -10.77 -60.41
CA ASP A 153 -21.61 -9.55 -59.82
C ASP A 153 -22.55 -9.87 -58.66
N ILE A 154 -22.09 -9.61 -57.43
CA ILE A 154 -22.94 -9.55 -56.24
C ILE A 154 -23.22 -8.05 -55.97
N PRO A 155 -24.49 -7.61 -55.94
CA PRO A 155 -24.81 -6.21 -55.69
C PRO A 155 -24.34 -5.80 -54.28
N GLN A 156 -23.43 -4.83 -54.22
CA GLN A 156 -22.99 -4.23 -52.96
C GLN A 156 -24.15 -3.47 -52.30
N VAL A 157 -24.58 -3.93 -51.13
CA VAL A 157 -25.39 -3.14 -50.19
C VAL A 157 -24.54 -1.93 -49.79
N PRO A 158 -25.09 -0.69 -49.75
CA PRO A 158 -24.31 0.48 -49.41
C PRO A 158 -23.78 0.33 -47.99
N LEU A 159 -22.46 0.14 -47.88
CA LEU A 159 -21.72 0.25 -46.63
C LEU A 159 -21.92 1.67 -46.12
N LYS A 160 -22.79 1.81 -45.12
CA LYS A 160 -22.89 3.00 -44.29
C LYS A 160 -21.50 3.21 -43.70
N GLN A 161 -20.80 4.25 -44.14
CA GLN A 161 -19.51 4.63 -43.59
C GLN A 161 -19.69 4.85 -42.07
N VAL A 162 -19.23 3.88 -41.29
CA VAL A 162 -19.09 4.04 -39.85
C VAL A 162 -17.83 4.89 -39.66
N THR A 163 -18.02 6.10 -39.15
CA THR A 163 -16.94 7.04 -38.83
C THR A 163 -16.10 6.44 -37.70
N TYR A 164 -14.92 5.91 -38.00
CA TYR A 164 -13.98 5.33 -37.02
C TYR A 164 -13.18 6.39 -36.22
N ALA A 165 -13.81 7.48 -35.80
CA ALA A 165 -13.11 8.61 -35.15
C ALA A 165 -13.07 8.56 -33.61
N LYS A 166 -13.67 7.55 -32.93
CA LYS A 166 -13.72 7.50 -31.45
C LYS A 166 -12.75 6.51 -30.78
N LYS A 167 -12.15 5.55 -31.49
CA LYS A 167 -11.29 4.53 -30.85
C LYS A 167 -9.95 5.09 -30.37
N ASP A 168 -9.31 5.98 -31.11
CA ASP A 168 -8.00 6.54 -30.70
C ASP A 168 -8.11 7.42 -29.44
N VAL A 169 -9.26 8.05 -29.23
CA VAL A 169 -9.52 8.85 -28.03
C VAL A 169 -9.58 7.98 -26.79
N LEU A 170 -10.15 6.77 -26.83
CA LEU A 170 -10.26 5.92 -25.64
C LEU A 170 -8.89 5.42 -25.14
N TYR A 171 -7.98 5.09 -26.04
CA TYR A 171 -6.69 4.44 -25.71
C TYR A 171 -5.51 5.43 -25.56
N ALA A 172 -5.63 6.67 -26.04
CA ALA A 172 -4.58 7.67 -25.87
C ALA A 172 -4.30 7.97 -24.39
N GLY A 173 -3.04 7.74 -23.97
CA GLY A 173 -2.55 8.03 -22.63
C GLY A 173 -3.00 7.07 -21.53
N ARG A 174 -3.50 5.88 -21.86
CA ARG A 174 -3.91 4.85 -20.87
C ARG A 174 -2.74 4.21 -20.12
N GLU A 175 -1.55 4.17 -20.71
CA GLU A 175 -0.39 3.41 -20.21
C GLU A 175 0.01 3.78 -18.77
N ASN A 176 -0.21 5.03 -18.37
CA ASN A 176 0.15 5.51 -17.03
C ASN A 176 -0.94 5.28 -15.96
N ASP A 177 -2.16 4.88 -16.36
CA ASP A 177 -3.34 4.82 -15.49
C ASP A 177 -4.01 3.43 -15.50
N LEU A 178 -3.29 2.38 -15.90
CA LEU A 178 -3.83 1.02 -15.92
C LEU A 178 -4.05 0.49 -14.50
N MET A 179 -5.29 0.12 -14.20
CA MET A 179 -5.64 -0.66 -13.01
C MET A 179 -5.45 -2.16 -13.28
N PHE A 180 -5.88 -2.62 -14.44
CA PHE A 180 -5.70 -4.00 -14.87
C PHE A 180 -5.02 -4.06 -16.23
N ASP A 181 -4.05 -4.96 -16.33
CA ASP A 181 -3.30 -5.22 -17.53
C ASP A 181 -3.04 -6.72 -17.65
N TYR A 182 -3.55 -7.32 -18.73
CA TYR A 182 -3.41 -8.75 -19.01
C TYR A 182 -1.97 -9.23 -18.96
N ASP A 183 -1.03 -8.44 -19.49
CA ASP A 183 0.36 -8.85 -19.59
C ASP A 183 1.01 -9.06 -18.21
N LYS A 184 0.47 -8.44 -17.15
CA LYS A 184 0.96 -8.61 -15.77
C LYS A 184 0.51 -9.92 -15.11
N VAL A 185 -0.55 -10.55 -15.61
CA VAL A 185 -1.16 -11.75 -15.01
C VAL A 185 -1.13 -12.97 -15.94
N LYS A 186 -0.89 -12.76 -17.24
CA LYS A 186 -0.92 -13.77 -18.29
C LYS A 186 -0.17 -15.04 -17.93
N ASP A 187 1.08 -14.92 -17.46
CA ASP A 187 1.92 -16.09 -17.18
C ASP A 187 1.31 -16.97 -16.07
N LYS A 188 0.83 -16.36 -14.99
CA LYS A 188 0.20 -17.09 -13.87
C LYS A 188 -1.09 -17.80 -14.29
N VAL A 189 -1.93 -17.12 -15.06
CA VAL A 189 -3.18 -17.70 -15.58
C VAL A 189 -2.87 -18.83 -16.55
N THR A 190 -1.87 -18.65 -17.42
CA THR A 190 -1.45 -19.67 -18.39
C THR A 190 -0.91 -20.91 -17.70
N GLU A 191 -0.08 -20.75 -16.66
CA GLU A 191 0.46 -21.87 -15.87
C GLU A 191 -0.65 -22.65 -15.18
N GLU A 192 -1.57 -21.96 -14.50
CA GLU A 192 -2.69 -22.61 -13.84
C GLU A 192 -3.62 -23.32 -14.85
N TYR A 193 -3.86 -22.71 -16.02
CA TYR A 193 -4.65 -23.31 -17.10
C TYR A 193 -3.99 -24.57 -17.67
N CYS A 194 -2.68 -24.53 -17.91
CA CYS A 194 -1.90 -25.66 -18.39
C CYS A 194 -1.96 -26.83 -17.40
N LEU A 195 -1.79 -26.55 -16.11
CA LEU A 195 -1.90 -27.55 -15.03
C LEU A 195 -3.30 -28.16 -14.95
N ALA A 196 -4.35 -27.32 -15.02
CA ALA A 196 -5.74 -27.78 -14.93
C ALA A 196 -6.18 -28.64 -16.12
N ASN A 197 -5.58 -28.45 -17.30
CA ASN A 197 -5.96 -29.14 -18.53
C ASN A 197 -4.95 -30.19 -19.01
N ASP A 198 -3.89 -30.47 -18.22
CA ASP A 198 -2.79 -31.38 -18.60
C ASP A 198 -2.19 -31.03 -19.98
N LYS A 199 -1.94 -29.73 -20.20
CA LYS A 199 -1.38 -29.19 -21.45
C LYS A 199 -0.03 -28.52 -21.21
N ASN A 200 0.83 -28.56 -22.22
CA ASN A 200 2.03 -27.73 -22.29
C ASN A 200 1.72 -26.39 -22.97
N ARG A 201 2.49 -25.33 -22.66
CA ARG A 201 2.35 -24.01 -23.28
C ARG A 201 2.39 -24.05 -24.82
N GLU A 202 3.18 -24.97 -25.39
CA GLU A 202 3.32 -25.15 -26.85
C GLU A 202 2.10 -25.81 -27.51
N ALA A 203 1.24 -26.46 -26.73
CA ALA A 203 0.04 -27.15 -27.21
C ALA A 203 -1.23 -26.28 -27.13
N LEU A 204 -1.11 -25.01 -26.73
CA LEU A 204 -2.22 -24.08 -26.60
C LEU A 204 -2.64 -23.58 -27.99
N GLY A 205 -3.92 -23.75 -28.33
CA GLY A 205 -4.51 -23.20 -29.56
C GLY A 205 -5.26 -21.89 -29.32
N ASP A 206 -5.89 -21.36 -30.38
CA ASP A 206 -6.65 -20.10 -30.32
C ASP A 206 -7.79 -20.12 -29.29
N TYR A 207 -8.47 -21.26 -29.14
CA TYR A 207 -9.51 -21.44 -28.13
C TYR A 207 -8.95 -21.35 -26.71
N ASP A 208 -7.77 -21.91 -26.47
CA ASP A 208 -7.10 -21.87 -25.17
C ASP A 208 -6.65 -20.44 -24.84
N ASP A 209 -6.07 -19.70 -25.81
CA ASP A 209 -5.70 -18.29 -25.62
C ASP A 209 -6.93 -17.42 -25.30
N MET A 210 -8.06 -17.67 -25.98
CA MET A 210 -9.32 -17.01 -25.69
C MET A 210 -9.78 -17.28 -24.25
N LYS A 211 -9.72 -18.54 -23.78
CA LYS A 211 -10.09 -18.92 -22.42
C LYS A 211 -9.15 -18.30 -21.38
N ILE A 212 -7.84 -18.34 -21.61
CA ILE A 212 -6.83 -17.71 -20.74
C ILE A 212 -7.09 -16.21 -20.60
N ARG A 213 -7.41 -15.51 -21.69
CA ARG A 213 -7.77 -14.08 -21.61
C ARG A 213 -9.04 -13.83 -20.79
N ASN A 214 -10.05 -14.68 -20.92
CA ASN A 214 -11.26 -14.58 -20.09
C ASN A 214 -10.94 -14.79 -18.62
N TYR A 215 -10.21 -15.84 -18.27
CA TYR A 215 -9.79 -16.10 -16.89
C TYR A 215 -8.98 -14.95 -16.33
N ALA A 216 -8.05 -14.39 -17.10
CA ALA A 216 -7.27 -13.23 -16.68
C ALA A 216 -8.14 -12.00 -16.40
N CYS A 217 -9.19 -11.75 -17.20
CA CYS A 217 -10.09 -10.62 -17.02
C CYS A 217 -11.11 -10.84 -15.89
N THR A 218 -11.30 -12.07 -15.43
CA THR A 218 -12.39 -12.43 -14.51
C THR A 218 -12.33 -11.67 -13.18
N PRO A 219 -11.18 -11.56 -12.48
CA PRO A 219 -11.12 -10.80 -11.23
C PRO A 219 -11.56 -9.34 -11.38
N VAL A 220 -11.00 -8.59 -12.35
CA VAL A 220 -11.37 -7.18 -12.56
C VAL A 220 -12.82 -7.02 -13.05
N SER A 221 -13.37 -8.04 -13.70
CA SER A 221 -14.75 -8.02 -14.21
C SER A 221 -15.79 -7.86 -13.11
N TYR A 222 -15.55 -8.40 -11.91
CA TYR A 222 -16.44 -8.22 -10.76
C TYR A 222 -16.54 -6.76 -10.31
N LEU A 223 -15.39 -6.09 -10.17
CA LEU A 223 -15.33 -4.67 -9.82
C LEU A 223 -15.95 -3.80 -10.93
N PHE A 224 -15.65 -4.11 -12.18
CA PHE A 224 -16.15 -3.37 -13.32
C PHE A 224 -17.68 -3.48 -13.45
N MET A 225 -18.22 -4.68 -13.25
CA MET A 225 -19.66 -4.93 -13.28
C MET A 225 -20.39 -4.28 -12.10
N TRP A 226 -19.80 -4.31 -10.90
CA TRP A 226 -20.29 -3.52 -9.76
C TRP A 226 -20.35 -2.02 -10.08
N ALA A 227 -19.29 -1.46 -10.68
CA ALA A 227 -19.27 -0.05 -11.06
C ALA A 227 -20.32 0.27 -12.14
N ALA A 228 -20.51 -0.62 -13.12
CA ALA A 228 -21.54 -0.47 -14.15
C ALA A 228 -22.95 -0.41 -13.56
N ARG A 229 -23.28 -1.33 -12.63
CA ARG A 229 -24.60 -1.41 -12.01
C ARG A 229 -24.91 -0.25 -11.07
N ASN A 230 -23.89 0.32 -10.44
CA ASN A 230 -24.03 1.44 -9.51
C ASN A 230 -23.80 2.82 -10.15
N GLY A 231 -23.65 2.89 -11.49
CA GLY A 231 -23.48 4.16 -12.20
C GLY A 231 -22.14 4.83 -11.97
N HIS A 232 -21.10 4.06 -11.62
CA HIS A 232 -19.75 4.55 -11.34
C HIS A 232 -18.78 4.41 -12.54
N LEU A 233 -19.30 4.30 -13.76
CA LEU A 233 -18.50 4.33 -14.98
C LEU A 233 -18.35 5.77 -15.49
N SER A 234 -17.23 6.08 -16.11
CA SER A 234 -17.00 7.44 -16.62
C SER A 234 -17.89 7.76 -17.82
N GLU A 235 -18.31 9.03 -17.94
CA GLU A 235 -19.06 9.51 -19.10
C GLU A 235 -18.30 9.23 -20.42
N ARG A 236 -16.98 9.41 -20.40
CA ARG A 236 -16.09 9.12 -21.54
C ARG A 236 -16.21 7.67 -22.01
N LEU A 237 -16.25 6.71 -21.08
CA LEU A 237 -16.42 5.30 -21.42
C LEU A 237 -17.81 5.07 -22.03
N LEU A 238 -18.85 5.61 -21.39
CA LEU A 238 -20.25 5.47 -21.81
C LEU A 238 -20.52 6.10 -23.19
N GLU A 239 -19.78 7.15 -23.57
CA GLU A 239 -19.84 7.76 -24.90
C GLU A 239 -19.18 6.92 -26.01
N CYS A 240 -18.32 5.98 -25.64
CA CYS A 240 -17.49 5.21 -26.56
C CYS A 240 -17.92 3.74 -26.68
N ILE A 241 -18.50 3.17 -25.61
CA ILE A 241 -18.83 1.75 -25.51
C ILE A 241 -20.24 1.59 -24.93
N ASP A 242 -21.07 0.79 -25.60
CA ASP A 242 -22.37 0.38 -25.06
C ASP A 242 -22.18 -0.63 -23.93
N THR A 243 -22.54 -0.24 -22.71
CA THR A 243 -22.40 -1.04 -21.49
C THR A 243 -23.67 -1.78 -21.11
N LYS A 244 -24.78 -1.63 -21.86
CA LYS A 244 -26.03 -2.36 -21.61
C LYS A 244 -25.86 -3.88 -21.49
N PRO A 245 -24.99 -4.54 -22.28
CA PRO A 245 -24.77 -5.99 -22.13
C PRO A 245 -24.23 -6.42 -20.75
N LEU A 246 -23.62 -5.51 -19.97
CA LEU A 246 -23.17 -5.82 -18.60
C LEU A 246 -24.32 -5.84 -17.57
N LEU A 247 -25.49 -5.30 -17.95
CA LEU A 247 -26.66 -5.19 -17.09
C LEU A 247 -27.68 -6.30 -17.35
N GLU A 248 -27.44 -7.14 -18.36
CA GLU A 248 -28.27 -8.29 -18.70
C GLU A 248 -28.05 -9.45 -17.71
N ASP A 249 -29.05 -10.33 -17.57
CA ASP A 249 -29.00 -11.45 -16.61
C ASP A 249 -27.97 -12.52 -17.00
N ASP A 250 -27.66 -12.64 -18.30
CA ASP A 250 -26.67 -13.55 -18.90
C ASP A 250 -25.36 -12.85 -19.29
N ALA A 251 -25.07 -11.70 -18.67
CA ALA A 251 -23.87 -10.93 -18.93
C ALA A 251 -22.58 -11.75 -18.79
N GLU A 252 -21.69 -11.63 -19.78
CA GLU A 252 -20.32 -12.18 -19.74
C GLU A 252 -19.29 -11.05 -19.54
N PRO A 253 -19.10 -10.55 -18.30
CA PRO A 253 -18.31 -9.34 -18.07
C PRO A 253 -16.82 -9.53 -18.41
N ALA A 254 -16.27 -10.74 -18.26
CA ALA A 254 -14.91 -11.05 -18.69
C ALA A 254 -14.75 -10.98 -20.23
N ALA A 255 -15.72 -11.50 -20.98
CA ALA A 255 -15.71 -11.42 -22.44
C ALA A 255 -15.87 -9.97 -22.92
N PHE A 256 -16.70 -9.19 -22.23
CA PHE A 256 -16.85 -7.75 -22.48
C PHE A 256 -15.51 -7.01 -22.34
N ILE A 257 -14.78 -7.21 -21.23
CA ILE A 257 -13.47 -6.57 -21.01
C ILE A 257 -12.46 -7.03 -22.07
N ARG A 258 -12.43 -8.32 -22.39
CA ARG A 258 -11.55 -8.86 -23.45
C ARG A 258 -11.80 -8.19 -24.79
N GLU A 259 -13.06 -8.06 -25.21
CA GLU A 259 -13.40 -7.62 -26.57
C GLU A 259 -13.48 -6.10 -26.71
N LYS A 260 -14.10 -5.41 -25.74
CA LYS A 260 -14.37 -3.98 -25.81
C LYS A 260 -13.22 -3.15 -25.26
N LEU A 261 -12.54 -3.66 -24.25
CA LEU A 261 -11.43 -2.98 -23.56
C LEU A 261 -10.06 -3.61 -23.86
N LYS A 262 -9.99 -4.63 -24.73
CA LYS A 262 -8.75 -5.31 -25.12
C LYS A 262 -7.95 -5.86 -23.93
N CYS A 263 -8.66 -6.40 -22.94
CA CYS A 263 -8.06 -6.92 -21.70
C CYS A 263 -7.32 -5.87 -20.86
N GLN A 264 -7.70 -4.59 -20.95
CA GLN A 264 -7.09 -3.50 -20.18
C GLN A 264 -8.16 -2.62 -19.56
N VAL A 265 -8.07 -2.38 -18.24
CA VAL A 265 -8.98 -1.47 -17.53
C VAL A 265 -8.16 -0.34 -16.94
N SER A 266 -8.52 0.89 -17.25
CA SER A 266 -7.89 2.10 -16.72
C SER A 266 -8.75 2.68 -15.59
N SER A 267 -8.11 3.38 -14.64
CA SER A 267 -8.86 4.15 -13.64
C SER A 267 -9.77 5.20 -14.30
N ARG A 268 -9.41 5.71 -15.48
CA ARG A 268 -10.23 6.64 -16.28
C ARG A 268 -11.52 6.04 -16.85
N ASP A 269 -11.68 4.72 -16.78
CA ASP A 269 -12.91 4.04 -17.20
C ASP A 269 -14.02 4.16 -16.12
N PHE A 270 -13.65 4.63 -14.93
CA PHE A 270 -14.53 4.86 -13.79
C PHE A 270 -14.79 6.34 -13.56
N ALA A 271 -15.92 6.67 -12.92
CA ALA A 271 -16.30 8.03 -12.60
C ALA A 271 -15.30 8.69 -11.63
N ASP A 272 -15.21 10.03 -11.68
CA ASP A 272 -14.23 10.80 -10.91
C ASP A 272 -14.49 10.73 -9.39
N ASP A 273 -15.76 10.57 -8.99
CA ASP A 273 -16.21 10.51 -7.59
C ASP A 273 -15.75 9.24 -6.85
N ILE A 274 -15.41 8.17 -7.57
CA ILE A 274 -14.92 6.92 -6.98
C ILE A 274 -13.42 6.71 -7.14
N GLN A 275 -12.67 7.64 -7.74
CA GLN A 275 -11.23 7.47 -7.97
C GLN A 275 -10.45 7.24 -6.68
N GLY A 276 -10.77 8.00 -5.61
CA GLY A 276 -10.13 7.81 -4.31
C GLY A 276 -10.44 6.44 -3.70
N PHE A 277 -11.64 5.90 -3.92
CA PHE A 277 -11.98 4.54 -3.49
C PHE A 277 -11.18 3.49 -4.26
N LEU A 278 -11.04 3.65 -5.57
CA LEU A 278 -10.24 2.74 -6.39
C LEU A 278 -8.76 2.78 -6.00
N GLU A 279 -8.24 3.96 -5.67
CA GLU A 279 -6.88 4.11 -5.17
C GLU A 279 -6.71 3.41 -3.81
N ASP A 280 -7.62 3.57 -2.85
CA ASP A 280 -7.56 2.90 -1.53
C ASP A 280 -7.82 1.38 -1.57
N TYR A 281 -8.78 0.94 -2.39
CA TYR A 281 -9.29 -0.44 -2.33
C TYR A 281 -8.61 -1.36 -3.35
N TYR A 282 -8.21 -0.83 -4.50
CA TYR A 282 -7.63 -1.62 -5.58
C TYR A 282 -6.13 -1.43 -5.73
N ARG A 283 -5.61 -0.19 -5.66
CA ARG A 283 -4.19 0.12 -5.94
C ARG A 283 -3.28 0.17 -4.72
N SER A 284 -3.75 0.75 -3.62
CA SER A 284 -3.05 0.82 -2.35
C SER A 284 -3.64 -0.19 -1.36
N GLY A 285 -2.88 -0.56 -0.35
CA GLY A 285 -3.30 -1.60 0.57
C GLY A 285 -2.59 -1.56 1.91
N SER A 286 -2.35 -0.36 2.42
CA SER A 286 -2.05 -0.19 3.83
C SER A 286 -3.34 -0.40 4.63
N THR A 287 -3.36 -1.39 5.50
CA THR A 287 -4.25 -1.45 6.66
C THR A 287 -3.39 -1.44 7.92
N VAL A 288 -3.92 -0.99 9.06
CA VAL A 288 -3.21 -1.02 10.35
C VAL A 288 -2.89 -2.45 10.82
N SER A 289 -3.50 -3.47 10.19
CA SER A 289 -3.12 -4.86 10.37
C SER A 289 -1.97 -5.32 9.47
N GLY A 290 -1.13 -4.42 8.95
CA GLY A 290 0.09 -4.75 8.21
C GLY A 290 -0.10 -4.95 6.70
N ASP A 291 0.99 -4.72 5.95
CA ASP A 291 1.09 -4.63 4.49
C ASP A 291 0.19 -5.62 3.75
N SER A 292 -0.81 -5.12 3.03
CA SER A 292 -1.60 -5.91 2.08
C SER A 292 -1.99 -5.05 0.90
N GLY A 293 -1.02 -4.66 0.06
CA GLY A 293 -1.13 -3.76 -1.11
C GLY A 293 -2.22 -4.04 -2.15
N ARG A 294 -3.21 -4.91 -1.89
CA ARG A 294 -4.25 -5.38 -2.82
C ARG A 294 -5.55 -5.82 -2.10
N LYS A 295 -6.27 -4.89 -1.45
CA LYS A 295 -7.49 -5.22 -0.66
C LYS A 295 -8.55 -5.95 -1.51
N PHE A 296 -8.83 -5.43 -2.71
CA PHE A 296 -9.78 -6.05 -3.64
C PHE A 296 -9.41 -7.49 -4.02
N GLU A 297 -8.15 -7.73 -4.40
CA GLU A 297 -7.70 -9.07 -4.78
C GLU A 297 -7.89 -10.05 -3.61
N ASN A 298 -7.56 -9.65 -2.39
CA ASN A 298 -7.74 -10.48 -1.20
C ASN A 298 -9.21 -10.82 -0.97
N ASP A 299 -10.11 -9.83 -1.04
CA ASP A 299 -11.55 -10.07 -0.88
C ASP A 299 -12.10 -11.00 -1.97
N TYR A 300 -11.66 -10.80 -3.22
CA TYR A 300 -11.99 -11.68 -4.35
C TYR A 300 -11.54 -13.13 -4.09
N TYR A 301 -10.27 -13.35 -3.75
CA TYR A 301 -9.73 -14.69 -3.53
C TYR A 301 -10.42 -15.41 -2.38
N ILE A 302 -10.80 -14.69 -1.32
CA ILE A 302 -11.58 -15.27 -0.22
C ILE A 302 -12.93 -15.79 -0.73
N GLN A 303 -13.60 -15.09 -1.65
CA GLN A 303 -14.92 -15.50 -2.16
C GLN A 303 -14.84 -16.67 -3.16
N ILE A 304 -13.74 -16.82 -3.90
CA ILE A 304 -13.56 -17.88 -4.89
C ILE A 304 -12.82 -19.12 -4.37
N ARG A 305 -12.45 -19.13 -3.08
CA ARG A 305 -11.73 -20.24 -2.46
C ARG A 305 -12.45 -21.56 -2.72
N ASN A 306 -11.70 -22.52 -3.25
CA ASN A 306 -12.22 -23.82 -3.67
C ASN A 306 -11.25 -24.96 -3.26
N PRO A 307 -11.74 -26.22 -3.18
CA PRO A 307 -10.92 -27.36 -2.76
C PRO A 307 -9.71 -27.65 -3.67
N TRP A 308 -9.77 -27.22 -4.93
CA TRP A 308 -8.70 -27.46 -5.91
C TRP A 308 -7.59 -26.40 -5.88
N LYS A 309 -7.72 -25.37 -5.03
CA LYS A 309 -6.75 -24.27 -4.90
C LYS A 309 -6.44 -23.59 -6.25
N VAL A 310 -7.48 -23.42 -7.07
CA VAL A 310 -7.43 -22.70 -8.34
C VAL A 310 -7.79 -21.23 -8.08
N TYR A 311 -6.96 -20.29 -8.49
CA TYR A 311 -7.14 -18.86 -8.14
C TYR A 311 -7.40 -17.95 -9.36
N TYR A 312 -7.00 -18.39 -10.54
CA TYR A 312 -7.07 -17.62 -11.79
C TYR A 312 -8.08 -18.22 -12.76
N CYS A 313 -8.08 -19.54 -12.93
CA CYS A 313 -8.90 -20.28 -13.88
C CYS A 313 -10.29 -20.59 -13.30
N ILE A 314 -10.99 -19.55 -12.87
CA ILE A 314 -12.35 -19.63 -12.33
C ILE A 314 -13.31 -18.96 -13.31
N ASP A 315 -14.35 -19.67 -13.72
CA ASP A 315 -15.40 -19.09 -14.56
C ASP A 315 -16.23 -18.08 -13.76
N TYR A 316 -16.67 -17.03 -14.44
CA TYR A 316 -17.62 -16.09 -13.86
C TYR A 316 -18.94 -16.81 -13.52
N THR A 317 -19.46 -16.55 -12.32
CA THR A 317 -20.80 -17.00 -11.92
C THR A 317 -21.53 -15.89 -11.16
N PRO A 318 -22.87 -15.78 -11.30
CA PRO A 318 -23.67 -14.83 -10.52
C PRO A 318 -23.54 -15.02 -9.00
N ASP A 319 -23.36 -16.27 -8.55
CA ASP A 319 -23.22 -16.60 -7.13
C ASP A 319 -21.92 -16.04 -6.53
N ILE A 320 -20.80 -16.18 -7.24
CA ILE A 320 -19.53 -15.54 -6.84
C ILE A 320 -19.68 -14.03 -6.92
N TYR A 321 -20.34 -13.52 -7.96
CA TYR A 321 -20.53 -12.09 -8.14
C TYR A 321 -21.23 -11.47 -6.94
N LYS A 322 -22.34 -12.05 -6.48
CA LYS A 322 -23.07 -11.54 -5.31
C LYS A 322 -22.18 -11.45 -4.06
N LYS A 323 -21.35 -12.48 -3.81
CA LYS A 323 -20.44 -12.50 -2.66
C LYS A 323 -19.36 -11.42 -2.77
N VAL A 324 -18.80 -11.23 -3.96
CA VAL A 324 -17.76 -10.21 -4.20
C VAL A 324 -18.36 -8.81 -4.15
N GLU A 325 -19.55 -8.61 -4.74
CA GLU A 325 -20.33 -7.38 -4.68
C GLU A 325 -20.59 -6.95 -3.23
N GLU A 326 -21.03 -7.86 -2.36
CA GLU A 326 -21.22 -7.57 -0.94
C GLU A 326 -19.94 -7.04 -0.25
N LYS A 327 -18.76 -7.53 -0.66
CA LYS A 327 -17.46 -7.05 -0.14
C LYS A 327 -17.06 -5.71 -0.70
N ILE A 328 -17.24 -5.49 -2.01
CA ILE A 328 -17.00 -4.18 -2.63
C ILE A 328 -17.91 -3.13 -2.00
N GLU A 329 -19.20 -3.43 -1.82
CA GLU A 329 -20.18 -2.56 -1.17
C GLU A 329 -19.82 -2.23 0.28
N GLN A 330 -19.38 -3.23 1.04
CA GLN A 330 -18.89 -3.03 2.40
C GLN A 330 -17.66 -2.12 2.42
N ALA A 331 -16.69 -2.34 1.54
CA ALA A 331 -15.50 -1.51 1.43
C ALA A 331 -15.84 -0.07 1.01
N PHE A 332 -16.76 0.10 0.07
CA PHE A 332 -17.19 1.41 -0.42
C PHE A 332 -17.94 2.21 0.66
N ARG A 333 -18.80 1.56 1.46
CA ARG A 333 -19.42 2.21 2.62
C ARG A 333 -18.39 2.68 3.65
N ASN A 334 -17.41 1.84 3.98
CA ASN A 334 -16.33 2.20 4.90
C ASN A 334 -15.47 3.35 4.37
N TYR A 335 -15.18 3.35 3.06
CA TYR A 335 -14.48 4.44 2.40
C TYR A 335 -15.26 5.76 2.52
N LYS A 336 -16.58 5.75 2.30
CA LYS A 336 -17.43 6.95 2.47
C LYS A 336 -17.37 7.52 3.89
N ILE A 337 -17.35 6.66 4.91
CA ILE A 337 -17.19 7.08 6.31
C ILE A 337 -15.84 7.79 6.52
N THR A 338 -14.77 7.26 5.91
CA THR A 338 -13.43 7.85 5.99
C THR A 338 -13.38 9.22 5.31
N VAL A 339 -13.92 9.31 4.09
CA VAL A 339 -14.00 10.60 3.36
C VAL A 339 -14.87 11.61 4.10
N GLU A 340 -15.99 11.20 4.68
CA GLU A 340 -16.84 12.07 5.49
C GLU A 340 -16.09 12.58 6.72
N TRP A 341 -15.32 11.73 7.40
CA TRP A 341 -14.48 12.10 8.53
C TRP A 341 -13.40 13.11 8.13
N ASP A 342 -12.65 12.84 7.06
CA ASP A 342 -11.57 13.71 6.60
C ASP A 342 -12.11 15.07 6.08
N ALA A 343 -13.22 15.04 5.35
CA ALA A 343 -13.84 16.26 4.81
C ALA A 343 -14.59 17.08 5.87
N SER A 344 -14.85 16.50 7.05
CA SER A 344 -15.59 17.18 8.11
C SER A 344 -14.85 18.39 8.69
N GLY A 345 -13.52 18.44 8.56
CA GLY A 345 -12.68 19.45 9.21
C GLY A 345 -12.80 19.44 10.74
N LEU A 346 -13.42 18.41 11.33
CA LEU A 346 -13.67 18.36 12.78
C LEU A 346 -12.39 18.19 13.59
N MET A 347 -11.35 17.64 12.98
CA MET A 347 -10.02 17.52 13.58
C MET A 347 -9.21 18.82 13.46
N ASP A 348 -9.53 19.68 12.50
CA ASP A 348 -8.83 20.95 12.30
C ASP A 348 -9.03 21.87 13.50
N GLU A 349 -8.04 22.71 13.80
CA GLU A 349 -8.12 23.76 14.82
C GLU A 349 -9.10 24.86 14.39
N THR A 350 -10.40 24.54 14.45
CA THR A 350 -11.46 25.52 14.24
C THR A 350 -12.00 25.94 15.60
N ASP A 351 -11.93 27.24 15.88
CA ASP A 351 -12.50 27.83 17.09
C ASP A 351 -14.01 27.58 17.10
N SER A 352 -14.45 26.65 17.96
CA SER A 352 -15.85 26.52 18.33
C SER A 352 -16.12 27.38 19.57
N ASP A 353 -17.16 28.21 19.50
CA ASP A 353 -17.61 29.01 20.65
C ASP A 353 -18.32 28.14 21.71
N GLU A 354 -18.75 26.92 21.38
CA GLU A 354 -19.46 26.04 22.31
C GLU A 354 -18.47 25.28 23.22
N LYS A 355 -18.54 25.55 24.53
CA LYS A 355 -17.73 24.89 25.57
C LYS A 355 -18.61 24.26 26.64
N ARG A 356 -18.18 23.12 27.18
CA ARG A 356 -18.84 22.44 28.31
C ARG A 356 -17.82 22.01 29.35
N TYR A 357 -18.09 22.31 30.61
CA TYR A 357 -17.25 21.82 31.70
C TYR A 357 -17.42 20.30 31.85
N SER A 358 -16.30 19.56 31.88
CA SER A 358 -16.28 18.14 32.18
C SER A 358 -15.85 17.93 33.63
N GLU A 359 -16.71 17.30 34.43
CA GLU A 359 -16.37 16.86 35.79
C GLU A 359 -15.30 15.76 35.78
N THR A 360 -15.24 14.99 34.68
CA THR A 360 -14.28 13.89 34.53
C THR A 360 -12.84 14.39 34.37
N PHE A 361 -12.66 15.44 33.58
CA PHE A 361 -11.34 16.01 33.25
C PHE A 361 -11.05 17.31 34.03
N GLU A 362 -12.00 17.78 34.84
CA GLU A 362 -11.94 19.01 35.63
C GLU A 362 -11.59 20.27 34.81
N GLN A 363 -11.98 20.29 33.54
CA GLN A 363 -11.68 21.37 32.58
C GLN A 363 -12.84 21.62 31.61
N GLU A 364 -12.82 22.77 30.93
CA GLU A 364 -13.73 23.04 29.81
C GLU A 364 -13.30 22.25 28.57
N LEU A 365 -14.23 21.54 27.96
CA LEU A 365 -14.07 20.89 26.67
C LEU A 365 -14.70 21.78 25.58
N MET A 366 -13.94 22.05 24.52
CA MET A 366 -14.47 22.66 23.32
C MET A 366 -15.26 21.62 22.51
N ILE A 367 -16.46 21.96 22.07
CA ILE A 367 -17.36 21.04 21.38
C ILE A 367 -17.28 21.25 19.87
N CYS A 368 -16.82 20.24 19.14
CA CYS A 368 -16.79 20.18 17.68
C CYS A 368 -17.83 19.14 17.22
N LYS A 369 -18.80 19.54 16.41
CA LYS A 369 -19.90 18.64 16.02
C LYS A 369 -20.14 18.67 14.52
N ALA A 370 -20.40 17.49 13.95
CA ALA A 370 -20.76 17.38 12.56
C ALA A 370 -22.04 18.16 12.22
N PRO A 371 -22.20 18.67 10.99
CA PRO A 371 -23.42 19.33 10.56
C PRO A 371 -24.60 18.33 10.55
N GLY A 372 -25.78 18.78 10.97
CA GLY A 372 -27.02 18.01 10.84
C GLY A 372 -27.25 16.91 11.89
N LEU A 373 -26.49 16.89 13.00
CA LEU A 373 -26.75 15.97 14.11
C LEU A 373 -28.12 16.23 14.77
N TYR A 374 -28.81 15.15 15.11
CA TYR A 374 -30.04 15.21 15.91
C TYR A 374 -29.72 15.43 17.40
N ASN A 375 -30.52 16.28 18.06
CA ASN A 375 -30.26 16.75 19.43
C ASN A 375 -30.08 15.61 20.44
N ASP A 376 -30.89 14.56 20.37
CA ASP A 376 -30.81 13.43 21.31
C ASP A 376 -29.44 12.71 21.30
N TYR A 377 -28.80 12.56 20.13
CA TYR A 377 -27.48 11.93 20.05
C TYR A 377 -26.38 12.87 20.53
N PHE A 378 -26.46 14.13 20.14
CA PHE A 378 -25.57 15.18 20.62
C PHE A 378 -25.58 15.26 22.16
N ASP A 379 -26.77 15.33 22.77
CA ASP A 379 -26.94 15.43 24.22
C ASP A 379 -26.42 14.19 24.94
N LYS A 380 -26.61 12.98 24.38
CA LYS A 380 -26.03 11.74 24.91
C LYS A 380 -24.51 11.76 24.91
N CYS A 381 -23.90 12.13 23.78
CA CYS A 381 -22.43 12.22 23.65
C CYS A 381 -21.85 13.24 24.63
N VAL A 382 -22.42 14.45 24.71
CA VAL A 382 -21.96 15.51 25.63
C VAL A 382 -22.11 15.06 27.08
N THR A 383 -23.28 14.53 27.46
CA THR A 383 -23.55 14.08 28.83
C THR A 383 -22.55 13.00 29.26
N GLN A 384 -22.30 12.02 28.40
CA GLN A 384 -21.38 10.93 28.70
C GLN A 384 -19.92 11.41 28.78
N ALA A 385 -19.49 12.31 27.88
CA ALA A 385 -18.14 12.83 27.86
C ALA A 385 -17.82 13.76 29.04
N CYS A 386 -18.79 14.58 29.46
CA CYS A 386 -18.64 15.48 30.60
C CYS A 386 -18.72 14.74 31.94
N ASN A 387 -19.59 13.72 32.03
CA ASN A 387 -19.88 12.97 33.25
C ASN A 387 -19.67 11.47 33.03
N MET A 388 -18.43 11.06 32.73
CA MET A 388 -18.12 9.66 32.49
C MET A 388 -18.34 8.82 33.77
N PRO A 389 -18.94 7.62 33.65
CA PRO A 389 -19.04 6.72 34.79
C PRO A 389 -17.65 6.24 35.22
N ASP A 390 -17.45 6.01 36.52
CA ASP A 390 -16.17 5.58 37.11
C ASP A 390 -15.57 4.34 36.41
N SER A 391 -16.42 3.43 35.93
CA SER A 391 -16.00 2.25 35.18
C SER A 391 -15.32 2.60 33.85
N LEU A 392 -15.81 3.62 33.13
CA LEU A 392 -15.21 4.12 31.90
C LEU A 392 -13.94 4.91 32.19
N VAL A 393 -13.94 5.75 33.22
CA VAL A 393 -12.74 6.49 33.69
C VAL A 393 -11.61 5.52 34.01
N LYS A 394 -11.90 4.42 34.71
CA LYS A 394 -10.92 3.37 35.00
C LYS A 394 -10.35 2.73 33.73
N LYS A 395 -11.21 2.37 32.76
CA LYS A 395 -10.76 1.81 31.47
C LYS A 395 -9.87 2.79 30.70
N LEU A 396 -10.25 4.07 30.68
CA LEU A 396 -9.49 5.14 30.05
C LEU A 396 -8.10 5.27 30.69
N SER A 397 -8.05 5.38 32.01
CA SER A 397 -6.81 5.41 32.79
C SER A 397 -5.89 4.22 32.51
N ASP A 398 -6.43 3.00 32.51
CA ASP A 398 -5.64 1.79 32.27
C ASP A 398 -5.10 1.74 30.82
N LYS A 399 -5.91 2.16 29.83
CA LYS A 399 -5.47 2.22 28.43
C LYS A 399 -4.46 3.33 28.17
N LEU A 400 -4.62 4.52 28.77
CA LEU A 400 -3.65 5.62 28.69
C LEU A 400 -2.29 5.19 29.26
N LYS A 401 -2.29 4.53 30.41
CA LYS A 401 -1.07 4.00 31.01
C LYS A 401 -0.36 3.03 30.05
N ARG A 402 -1.09 2.08 29.45
CA ARG A 402 -0.52 1.15 28.45
C ARG A 402 0.01 1.89 27.22
N PHE A 403 -0.73 2.89 26.72
CA PHE A 403 -0.32 3.71 25.58
C PHE A 403 1.02 4.40 25.87
N VAL A 404 1.15 5.08 27.01
CA VAL A 404 2.40 5.75 27.42
C VAL A 404 3.54 4.74 27.65
N GLN A 405 3.25 3.55 28.15
CA GLN A 405 4.28 2.53 28.36
C GLN A 405 4.78 1.89 27.07
N ASN A 406 3.93 1.77 26.06
CA ASN A 406 4.26 1.04 24.83
C ASN A 406 4.61 1.96 23.64
N SER A 407 4.17 3.22 23.63
CA SER A 407 4.43 4.15 22.52
C SER A 407 5.84 4.75 22.60
N GLU A 408 6.60 4.69 21.51
CA GLU A 408 7.90 5.36 21.39
C GLU A 408 7.77 6.89 21.34
N MET A 409 6.59 7.39 20.97
CA MET A 409 6.30 8.82 20.84
C MET A 409 5.93 9.49 22.17
N THR A 410 6.09 8.76 23.28
CA THR A 410 5.72 9.24 24.61
C THR A 410 6.89 9.29 25.57
N VAL A 411 6.91 10.33 26.40
CA VAL A 411 7.84 10.44 27.53
C VAL A 411 7.37 9.47 28.62
N LYS A 412 8.19 8.45 28.89
CA LYS A 412 7.84 7.43 29.88
C LYS A 412 7.68 8.06 31.27
N PHE A 413 6.50 7.87 31.85
CA PHE A 413 6.15 8.35 33.18
C PHE A 413 5.47 7.25 33.98
N SER A 414 5.75 7.19 35.28
CA SER A 414 5.13 6.26 36.22
C SER A 414 4.15 7.00 37.12
N GLY A 415 2.89 6.57 37.13
CA GLY A 415 1.87 7.07 38.04
C GLY A 415 0.68 6.13 38.14
N ASP A 416 -0.30 6.51 38.95
CA ASP A 416 -1.60 5.84 38.99
C ASP A 416 -2.45 6.24 37.77
N GLY A 417 -3.55 5.54 37.53
CA GLY A 417 -4.40 5.78 36.37
C GLY A 417 -4.93 7.21 36.26
N ARG A 418 -5.25 7.85 37.39
CA ARG A 418 -5.80 9.22 37.44
C ARG A 418 -4.72 10.26 37.09
N SER A 419 -3.46 10.01 37.47
CA SER A 419 -2.35 10.89 37.14
C SER A 419 -2.13 11.06 35.63
N PHE A 420 -2.48 10.06 34.81
CA PHE A 420 -2.43 10.18 33.35
C PHE A 420 -3.53 11.11 32.81
N ILE A 421 -4.74 11.05 33.38
CA ILE A 421 -5.86 11.92 33.00
C ILE A 421 -5.55 13.38 33.37
N ASN A 422 -4.96 13.61 34.54
CA ASN A 422 -4.60 14.95 35.00
C ASN A 422 -3.50 15.62 34.16
N LYS A 423 -2.84 14.86 33.28
CA LYS A 423 -1.84 15.35 32.32
C LYS A 423 -2.42 15.68 30.96
N LEU A 424 -3.73 15.50 30.77
CA LEU A 424 -4.46 15.91 29.58
C LEU A 424 -4.94 17.35 29.74
N HIS A 425 -4.65 18.20 28.77
CA HIS A 425 -5.07 19.59 28.76
C HIS A 425 -5.62 19.98 27.39
N SER A 426 -6.22 21.17 27.30
CA SER A 426 -6.76 21.72 26.04
C SER A 426 -7.77 20.79 25.36
N GLY A 427 -8.69 20.21 26.14
CA GLY A 427 -9.60 19.16 25.66
C GLY A 427 -10.62 19.62 24.62
N ARG A 428 -10.81 18.79 23.59
CA ARG A 428 -11.88 18.92 22.59
C ARG A 428 -12.73 17.65 22.56
N LEU A 429 -14.04 17.81 22.50
CA LEU A 429 -15.01 16.75 22.23
C LEU A 429 -15.46 16.86 20.78
N ILE A 430 -15.17 15.84 19.99
CA ILE A 430 -15.52 15.74 18.58
C ILE A 430 -16.65 14.70 18.42
N ILE A 431 -17.78 15.14 17.86
CA ILE A 431 -18.96 14.31 17.65
C ILE A 431 -19.19 14.13 16.14
N PRO A 432 -18.80 12.97 15.57
CA PRO A 432 -18.96 12.69 14.15
C PRO A 432 -20.41 12.33 13.79
N PRO A 433 -20.75 12.29 12.48
CA PRO A 433 -22.01 11.73 12.00
C PRO A 433 -22.20 10.29 12.51
N PRO A 434 -23.40 9.92 13.00
CA PRO A 434 -23.66 8.57 13.50
C PRO A 434 -23.90 7.60 12.34
N HIS A 435 -23.24 6.43 12.39
CA HIS A 435 -23.48 5.31 11.48
C HIS A 435 -24.14 4.11 12.19
N GLY A 436 -24.75 4.36 13.36
CA GLY A 436 -25.47 3.38 14.18
C GLY A 436 -26.28 4.05 15.29
N GLY A 437 -26.96 3.24 16.11
CA GLY A 437 -27.74 3.73 17.26
C GLY A 437 -26.92 4.01 18.53
N ASP A 438 -25.64 3.62 18.51
CA ASP A 438 -24.71 3.74 19.63
C ASP A 438 -24.23 5.18 19.81
N THR A 439 -23.93 5.56 21.05
CA THR A 439 -23.25 6.82 21.37
C THR A 439 -21.78 6.72 20.98
N ALA A 440 -21.24 7.63 20.16
CA ALA A 440 -19.83 7.57 19.76
C ALA A 440 -19.23 8.96 19.59
N TYR A 441 -18.00 9.14 20.09
CA TYR A 441 -17.30 10.42 20.02
C TYR A 441 -15.79 10.23 20.17
N VAL A 442 -15.06 11.29 19.83
CA VAL A 442 -13.62 11.36 19.94
C VAL A 442 -13.27 12.47 20.93
N LEU A 443 -12.34 12.18 21.83
CA LEU A 443 -11.73 13.19 22.68
C LEU A 443 -10.31 13.45 22.20
N LEU A 444 -9.98 14.72 22.01
CA LEU A 444 -8.67 15.16 21.60
C LEU A 444 -8.08 16.03 22.71
N PHE A 445 -6.87 15.72 23.15
CA PHE A 445 -6.18 16.46 24.19
C PHE A 445 -4.73 16.70 23.81
N GLU A 446 -4.20 17.86 24.16
CA GLU A 446 -2.76 17.98 24.35
C GLU A 446 -2.36 17.22 25.63
N ALA A 447 -1.13 16.70 25.69
CA ALA A 447 -0.68 16.01 26.87
C ALA A 447 0.81 16.20 27.15
N ASP A 448 1.18 16.29 28.43
CA ASP A 448 2.58 16.44 28.86
C ASP A 448 3.51 15.31 28.38
N PHE A 449 2.94 14.14 28.09
CA PHE A 449 3.69 12.92 27.82
C PHE A 449 3.79 12.60 26.33
N ILE A 450 3.22 13.39 25.43
CA ILE A 450 3.34 13.20 23.97
C ILE A 450 4.22 14.32 23.41
N MET A 451 5.14 13.99 22.49
CA MET A 451 6.22 14.92 22.11
C MET A 451 5.81 15.97 21.07
N GLU A 452 4.98 15.60 20.09
CA GLU A 452 4.70 16.45 18.92
C GLU A 452 3.20 16.54 18.58
N ASP A 453 2.39 15.51 18.92
CA ASP A 453 0.99 15.42 18.54
C ASP A 453 0.03 15.57 19.73
N SER A 454 -1.26 15.75 19.47
CA SER A 454 -2.29 15.57 20.49
C SER A 454 -2.62 14.07 20.67
N VAL A 455 -3.15 13.70 21.83
CA VAL A 455 -3.69 12.37 22.09
C VAL A 455 -5.16 12.33 21.68
N CYS A 456 -5.47 11.42 20.77
CA CYS A 456 -6.82 11.11 20.33
C CYS A 456 -7.33 9.85 21.05
N ILE A 457 -8.52 9.93 21.64
CA ILE A 457 -9.19 8.87 22.37
C ILE A 457 -10.56 8.65 21.74
N VAL A 458 -10.78 7.47 21.17
CA VAL A 458 -12.05 7.11 20.54
C VAL A 458 -12.92 6.34 21.53
N ILE A 459 -14.15 6.82 21.74
CA ILE A 459 -15.11 6.23 22.66
C ILE A 459 -16.38 5.84 21.90
N ARG A 460 -16.90 4.66 22.21
CA ARG A 460 -18.21 4.21 21.75
C ARG A 460 -18.93 3.47 22.88
N GLU A 461 -20.17 3.87 23.15
CA GLU A 461 -20.93 3.49 24.33
C GLU A 461 -20.07 3.70 25.59
N ASN A 462 -19.87 2.68 26.43
CA ASN A 462 -19.06 2.74 27.64
C ASN A 462 -17.69 2.03 27.46
N GLU A 463 -17.13 2.10 26.25
CA GLU A 463 -15.85 1.49 25.90
C GLU A 463 -14.88 2.50 25.28
N VAL A 464 -13.63 2.45 25.72
CA VAL A 464 -12.51 3.13 25.05
C VAL A 464 -12.02 2.21 23.94
N ILE A 465 -12.24 2.59 22.69
CA ILE A 465 -11.98 1.76 21.51
C ILE A 465 -10.50 1.81 21.16
N SER A 466 -9.96 3.01 21.06
CA SER A 466 -8.56 3.24 20.69
C SER A 466 -8.02 4.52 21.34
N ILE A 467 -6.70 4.52 21.53
CA ILE A 467 -5.91 5.69 21.92
C ILE A 467 -4.73 5.75 20.97
N CYS A 468 -4.58 6.88 20.30
CA CYS A 468 -3.59 7.10 19.25
C CYS A 468 -3.14 8.56 19.22
N PRO A 469 -2.01 8.87 18.57
CA PRO A 469 -1.68 10.23 18.18
C PRO A 469 -2.77 10.81 17.28
N SER A 470 -2.91 12.14 17.27
CA SER A 470 -3.91 12.85 16.48
C SER A 470 -3.74 12.67 14.98
N ALA A 471 -2.50 12.48 14.51
CA ALA A 471 -2.20 12.19 13.10
C ALA A 471 -2.79 10.84 12.64
N ASP A 472 -2.99 9.90 13.56
CA ASP A 472 -3.55 8.57 13.31
C ASP A 472 -5.03 8.47 13.70
N ALA A 473 -5.69 9.62 13.97
CA ALA A 473 -7.06 9.67 14.42
C ALA A 473 -8.02 9.15 13.34
N LYS A 474 -8.88 8.21 13.74
CA LYS A 474 -9.90 7.60 12.89
C LYS A 474 -11.28 7.78 13.48
N SER A 475 -12.28 7.89 12.62
CA SER A 475 -13.68 7.90 13.03
C SER A 475 -14.02 6.69 13.90
N PRO A 476 -14.89 6.82 14.92
CA PRO A 476 -15.41 5.68 15.68
C PRO A 476 -16.07 4.60 14.80
N TRP A 477 -16.53 4.99 13.61
CA TRP A 477 -17.27 4.16 12.66
C TRP A 477 -16.40 3.61 11.52
N GLU A 478 -15.11 3.95 11.48
CA GLU A 478 -14.19 3.36 10.52
C GLU A 478 -13.95 1.88 10.83
N TYR A 479 -13.69 1.10 9.77
CA TYR A 479 -13.54 -0.36 9.83
C TYR A 479 -12.65 -0.85 10.97
N GLU A 480 -11.53 -0.19 11.23
CA GLU A 480 -10.59 -0.61 12.27
C GLU A 480 -11.14 -0.40 13.69
N ASN A 481 -11.86 0.70 13.91
CA ASN A 481 -12.49 0.97 15.19
C ASN A 481 -13.76 0.12 15.38
N GLU A 482 -14.53 -0.15 14.31
CA GLU A 482 -15.62 -1.14 14.31
C GLU A 482 -15.13 -2.53 14.71
N LEU A 483 -13.99 -2.94 14.15
CA LEU A 483 -13.37 -4.23 14.47
C LEU A 483 -12.91 -4.28 15.93
N ARG A 484 -12.21 -3.25 16.41
CA ARG A 484 -11.80 -3.14 17.82
C ARG A 484 -13.00 -3.17 18.75
N TYR A 485 -14.07 -2.46 18.40
CA TYR A 485 -15.31 -2.47 19.17
C TYR A 485 -15.94 -3.86 19.22
N SER A 486 -16.02 -4.56 18.08
CA SER A 486 -16.54 -5.92 17.98
C SER A 486 -15.75 -6.90 18.85
N ILE A 487 -14.42 -6.79 18.84
CA ILE A 487 -13.54 -7.58 19.72
C ILE A 487 -13.85 -7.27 21.20
N ILE A 488 -13.93 -5.99 21.58
CA ILE A 488 -14.27 -5.57 22.95
C ILE A 488 -15.63 -6.14 23.39
N GLN A 489 -16.65 -6.10 22.51
CA GLN A 489 -17.97 -6.68 22.83
C GLN A 489 -17.90 -8.20 23.01
N SER A 490 -17.15 -8.90 22.16
CA SER A 490 -16.96 -10.35 22.30
C SER A 490 -16.22 -10.70 23.61
N LEU A 491 -15.25 -9.89 24.03
CA LEU A 491 -14.56 -10.06 25.31
C LEU A 491 -15.44 -9.82 26.54
N LYS A 492 -16.60 -9.14 26.42
CA LYS A 492 -17.54 -9.04 27.56
C LYS A 492 -18.18 -10.37 27.91
N LEU A 493 -18.24 -11.30 26.94
CA LEU A 493 -18.74 -12.65 27.15
C LEU A 493 -17.71 -13.54 27.86
N THR A 494 -16.42 -13.18 27.82
CA THR A 494 -15.32 -13.99 28.36
C THR A 494 -14.34 -13.16 29.16
N ASN A 495 -14.19 -13.45 30.46
CA ASN A 495 -13.02 -12.95 31.19
C ASN A 495 -11.76 -13.73 30.78
N VAL A 496 -11.10 -13.26 29.72
CA VAL A 496 -9.93 -13.93 29.12
C VAL A 496 -8.79 -14.16 30.10
N LYS A 497 -8.67 -13.35 31.15
CA LYS A 497 -7.66 -13.51 32.21
C LYS A 497 -7.92 -14.74 33.09
N ASP A 498 -9.17 -15.16 33.22
CA ASP A 498 -9.54 -16.32 34.04
C ASP A 498 -9.37 -17.64 33.28
N VAL A 499 -9.22 -17.57 31.96
CA VAL A 499 -8.98 -18.72 31.07
C VAL A 499 -7.48 -19.01 31.06
N ASP A 500 -6.98 -19.74 32.06
CA ASP A 500 -5.56 -20.04 32.30
C ASP A 500 -5.13 -21.46 31.89
N SER A 501 -6.05 -22.24 31.31
CA SER A 501 -5.84 -23.66 31.03
C SER A 501 -6.73 -24.14 29.89
N LEU A 502 -6.28 -25.18 29.18
CA LEU A 502 -7.03 -25.81 28.08
C LEU A 502 -8.45 -26.22 28.49
N GLY A 503 -8.63 -26.78 29.70
CA GLY A 503 -9.94 -27.19 30.19
C GLY A 503 -10.90 -26.04 30.47
N LYS A 504 -10.40 -24.82 30.72
CA LYS A 504 -11.24 -23.62 30.77
C LYS A 504 -11.52 -23.09 29.37
N ALA A 505 -10.53 -23.08 28.48
CA ALA A 505 -10.70 -22.66 27.10
C ALA A 505 -11.74 -23.52 26.34
N LEU A 506 -11.72 -24.84 26.54
CA LEU A 506 -12.74 -25.75 25.97
C LEU A 506 -14.15 -25.49 26.51
N ARG A 507 -14.28 -25.05 27.76
CA ARG A 507 -15.58 -24.67 28.34
C ARG A 507 -16.09 -23.37 27.71
N SER A 508 -15.22 -22.36 27.62
CA SER A 508 -15.48 -21.11 26.90
C SER A 508 -15.77 -21.30 25.42
N TYR A 509 -15.23 -22.34 24.80
CA TYR A 509 -15.61 -22.70 23.43
C TYR A 509 -17.00 -23.34 23.39
N SER A 510 -17.29 -24.23 24.34
CA SER A 510 -18.57 -24.96 24.38
C SER A 510 -19.78 -24.06 24.69
N ASP A 511 -19.59 -22.96 25.42
CA ASP A 511 -20.63 -21.97 25.72
C ASP A 511 -20.68 -20.81 24.71
N GLY A 512 -19.82 -20.82 23.69
CA GLY A 512 -19.77 -19.83 22.61
C GLY A 512 -19.08 -18.51 23.00
N SER A 513 -18.38 -18.46 24.13
CA SER A 513 -17.70 -17.26 24.59
C SER A 513 -16.38 -17.00 23.84
N VAL A 514 -15.75 -18.04 23.28
CA VAL A 514 -14.61 -17.97 22.36
C VAL A 514 -14.77 -18.95 21.20
N GLU A 515 -14.01 -18.74 20.13
CA GLU A 515 -13.90 -19.65 18.99
C GLU A 515 -12.58 -20.42 19.01
N GLN A 516 -12.63 -21.64 18.46
CA GLN A 516 -11.44 -22.45 18.22
C GLN A 516 -10.93 -22.23 16.78
N THR A 517 -9.65 -21.89 16.66
CA THR A 517 -8.92 -21.84 15.38
C THR A 517 -7.59 -22.59 15.53
N VAL A 518 -6.72 -22.52 14.53
CA VAL A 518 -5.41 -23.18 14.52
C VAL A 518 -4.29 -22.17 14.32
N ILE A 519 -3.11 -22.40 14.89
CA ILE A 519 -1.93 -21.55 14.68
C ILE A 519 -1.45 -21.70 13.23
N VAL A 520 -1.17 -22.94 12.84
CA VAL A 520 -0.76 -23.35 11.50
C VAL A 520 -1.95 -23.96 10.76
N PRO A 521 -2.40 -23.36 9.65
CA PRO A 521 -3.54 -23.86 8.89
C PRO A 521 -3.30 -25.22 8.21
N GLU A 522 -4.37 -25.97 7.99
CA GLU A 522 -4.34 -27.30 7.37
C GLU A 522 -3.73 -27.33 5.96
N PHE A 523 -3.84 -26.24 5.19
CA PHE A 523 -3.31 -26.19 3.83
C PHE A 523 -1.78 -26.35 3.76
N THR A 524 -1.07 -26.17 4.88
CA THR A 524 0.37 -26.40 5.02
C THR A 524 0.74 -27.89 5.08
N GLY A 525 -0.25 -28.78 5.22
CA GLY A 525 -0.03 -30.22 5.38
C GLY A 525 0.46 -30.63 6.77
N ALA A 526 0.53 -29.68 7.73
CA ALA A 526 0.85 -29.99 9.11
C ALA A 526 -0.31 -30.79 9.75
N PRO A 527 -0.04 -31.88 10.50
CA PRO A 527 -1.06 -32.45 11.39
C PRO A 527 -1.54 -31.35 12.35
N VAL A 528 -2.77 -31.48 12.86
CA VAL A 528 -3.32 -30.57 13.88
C VAL A 528 -3.15 -31.24 15.24
N PRO A 529 -1.94 -31.20 15.85
CA PRO A 529 -1.78 -31.68 17.20
C PRO A 529 -2.49 -30.70 18.15
N ASP A 530 -2.69 -31.09 19.41
CA ASP A 530 -3.41 -30.25 20.38
C ASP A 530 -2.69 -28.91 20.61
N GLU A 531 -1.36 -28.87 20.43
CA GLU A 531 -0.52 -27.68 20.49
C GLU A 531 -0.78 -26.69 19.34
N ASN A 532 -1.44 -27.11 18.26
CA ASN A 532 -1.82 -26.24 17.15
C ASN A 532 -3.16 -25.54 17.37
N ARG A 533 -3.90 -25.88 18.44
CA ARG A 533 -5.20 -25.26 18.73
C ARG A 533 -5.02 -23.90 19.38
N LEU A 534 -5.87 -22.97 18.98
CA LEU A 534 -5.87 -21.60 19.46
C LEU A 534 -7.30 -21.20 19.80
N PHE A 535 -7.49 -20.56 20.96
CA PHE A 535 -8.79 -20.08 21.40
C PHE A 535 -8.77 -18.55 21.45
N VAL A 536 -9.67 -17.92 20.71
CA VAL A 536 -9.75 -16.46 20.57
C VAL A 536 -11.19 -15.99 20.41
N PRO A 537 -11.52 -14.71 20.67
CA PRO A 537 -12.82 -14.15 20.34
C PRO A 537 -13.20 -14.36 18.86
N LEU A 538 -14.50 -14.53 18.55
CA LEU A 538 -14.99 -14.80 17.19
C LEU A 538 -14.45 -13.79 16.15
N PRO A 539 -14.49 -12.45 16.37
CA PRO A 539 -13.95 -11.51 15.38
C PRO A 539 -12.46 -11.72 15.10
N VAL A 540 -11.69 -12.19 16.09
CA VAL A 540 -10.26 -12.50 15.92
C VAL A 540 -10.07 -13.80 15.12
N ALA A 541 -10.89 -14.82 15.36
CA ALA A 541 -10.87 -16.05 14.57
C ALA A 541 -11.20 -15.78 13.09
N GLU A 542 -12.19 -14.93 12.83
CA GLU A 542 -12.57 -14.53 11.47
C GLU A 542 -11.43 -13.78 10.75
N LEU A 543 -10.78 -12.82 11.43
CA LEU A 543 -9.61 -12.14 10.89
C LEU A 543 -8.46 -13.09 10.60
N LYS A 544 -8.18 -14.00 11.53
CA LYS A 544 -7.13 -15.00 11.35
C LYS A 544 -7.43 -15.86 10.13
N ASN A 545 -8.66 -16.35 9.99
CA ASN A 545 -9.06 -17.15 8.85
C ASN A 545 -8.92 -16.38 7.51
N ARG A 546 -9.27 -15.08 7.48
CA ARG A 546 -9.02 -14.24 6.29
C ARG A 546 -7.53 -14.18 5.94
N ASN A 547 -6.67 -13.95 6.92
CA ASN A 547 -5.21 -13.92 6.72
C ASN A 547 -4.65 -15.29 6.31
N ASP A 548 -5.19 -16.38 6.84
CA ASP A 548 -4.80 -17.74 6.48
C ASP A 548 -5.17 -18.05 5.02
N ILE A 549 -6.32 -17.59 4.53
CA ILE A 549 -6.70 -17.75 3.11
C ILE A 549 -5.76 -16.96 2.19
N ILE A 550 -5.37 -15.74 2.59
CA ILE A 550 -4.38 -14.94 1.86
C ILE A 550 -3.03 -15.68 1.83
N ALA A 551 -2.61 -16.25 2.96
CA ALA A 551 -1.41 -17.07 3.05
C ALA A 551 -1.46 -18.30 2.15
N GLU A 552 -2.59 -19.01 2.12
CA GLU A 552 -2.81 -20.16 1.23
C GLU A 552 -2.56 -19.79 -0.23
N LYS A 553 -3.12 -18.67 -0.68
CA LYS A 553 -2.93 -18.15 -2.04
C LYS A 553 -1.47 -17.80 -2.30
N MET A 554 -0.82 -17.06 -1.40
CA MET A 554 0.55 -16.59 -1.60
C MET A 554 1.57 -17.73 -1.61
N LEU A 555 1.34 -18.78 -0.83
CA LEU A 555 2.17 -19.98 -0.87
C LEU A 555 1.93 -20.79 -2.15
N SER A 556 0.68 -20.87 -2.60
CA SER A 556 0.31 -21.63 -3.80
C SER A 556 0.82 -20.99 -5.10
N ASP A 557 0.79 -19.65 -5.21
CA ASP A 557 1.32 -18.93 -6.38
C ASP A 557 2.83 -18.63 -6.30
N GLY A 558 3.50 -19.12 -5.25
CA GLY A 558 4.92 -18.97 -5.03
C GLY A 558 5.38 -17.55 -4.67
N SER A 559 4.47 -16.61 -4.39
CA SER A 559 4.84 -15.28 -3.87
C SER A 559 5.38 -15.33 -2.44
N ALA A 560 5.04 -16.39 -1.70
CA ALA A 560 5.66 -16.77 -0.44
C ALA A 560 6.11 -18.24 -0.48
N ASP A 561 7.07 -18.61 0.37
CA ASP A 561 7.54 -19.99 0.57
C ASP A 561 7.47 -20.44 2.04
N ARG A 562 7.18 -19.52 2.96
CA ARG A 562 7.07 -19.81 4.40
C ARG A 562 5.99 -18.97 5.07
N TYR A 563 5.21 -19.62 5.93
CA TYR A 563 4.24 -18.99 6.83
C TYR A 563 4.69 -19.12 8.28
N GLU A 564 4.43 -18.08 9.06
CA GLU A 564 4.70 -18.02 10.49
C GLU A 564 3.50 -17.37 11.20
N CYS A 565 3.02 -18.01 12.27
CA CYS A 565 2.03 -17.43 13.18
C CYS A 565 2.52 -17.59 14.63
N VAL A 566 2.72 -16.46 15.31
CA VAL A 566 3.24 -16.40 16.68
C VAL A 566 2.19 -15.77 17.59
N PRO A 567 1.46 -16.58 18.38
CA PRO A 567 0.62 -16.07 19.45
C PRO A 567 1.49 -15.52 20.59
N VAL A 568 1.12 -14.35 21.10
CA VAL A 568 1.77 -13.70 22.26
C VAL A 568 0.85 -13.84 23.45
N TYR A 569 1.37 -14.34 24.57
CA TYR A 569 0.61 -14.55 25.81
C TYR A 569 1.11 -13.63 26.91
N SER A 570 0.19 -13.16 27.75
CA SER A 570 0.49 -12.33 28.93
C SER A 570 -0.41 -12.71 30.10
N ASP A 571 -0.02 -12.31 31.31
CA ASP A 571 -0.82 -12.46 32.55
C ASP A 571 -1.28 -13.90 32.88
N GLY A 572 -0.56 -14.92 32.39
CA GLY A 572 -0.91 -16.33 32.64
C GLY A 572 -2.17 -16.82 31.92
N SER A 573 -2.73 -16.03 31.00
CA SER A 573 -3.87 -16.43 30.19
C SER A 573 -3.48 -17.47 29.13
N PHE A 574 -4.38 -18.40 28.86
CA PHE A 574 -4.37 -19.36 27.76
C PHE A 574 -4.94 -18.76 26.47
N ILE A 575 -5.50 -17.54 26.53
CA ILE A 575 -5.92 -16.76 25.36
C ILE A 575 -4.84 -15.72 25.07
N PRO A 576 -4.27 -15.68 23.85
CA PRO A 576 -3.21 -14.76 23.51
C PRO A 576 -3.69 -13.30 23.57
N THR A 577 -2.78 -12.36 23.84
CA THR A 577 -3.02 -10.91 23.71
C THR A 577 -2.88 -10.43 22.29
N ASP A 578 -2.02 -11.06 21.49
CA ASP A 578 -1.79 -10.71 20.08
C ASP A 578 -1.51 -11.96 19.25
N LEU A 579 -1.88 -11.90 17.97
CA LEU A 579 -1.49 -12.85 16.93
C LEU A 579 -0.64 -12.13 15.89
N ASN A 580 0.62 -12.56 15.77
CA ASN A 580 1.52 -12.03 14.74
C ASN A 580 1.66 -13.07 13.62
N MET A 581 1.17 -12.75 12.43
CA MET A 581 1.28 -13.57 11.22
C MET A 581 2.29 -12.94 10.27
N ALA A 582 3.10 -13.76 9.61
CA ALA A 582 4.04 -13.31 8.60
C ALA A 582 4.20 -14.34 7.48
N LEU A 583 4.43 -13.85 6.26
CA LEU A 583 4.86 -14.66 5.13
C LEU A 583 6.22 -14.18 4.64
N TYR A 584 7.01 -15.12 4.15
CA TYR A 584 8.35 -14.86 3.65
C TYR A 584 8.53 -15.40 2.24
N LYS A 585 9.42 -14.75 1.49
CA LYS A 585 10.04 -15.25 0.26
C LYS A 585 11.55 -15.27 0.49
N GLY A 586 12.11 -16.46 0.72
CA GLY A 586 13.47 -16.59 1.24
C GLY A 586 13.64 -15.85 2.57
N ALA A 587 14.57 -14.88 2.62
CA ALA A 587 14.81 -14.08 3.82
C ALA A 587 13.90 -12.84 3.94
N GLN A 588 13.20 -12.46 2.86
CA GLN A 588 12.39 -11.25 2.83
C GLN A 588 11.00 -11.53 3.36
N LYS A 589 10.53 -10.71 4.31
CA LYS A 589 9.13 -10.69 4.73
C LYS A 589 8.31 -10.00 3.63
N VAL A 590 7.34 -10.72 3.07
CA VAL A 590 6.49 -10.25 1.95
C VAL A 590 5.07 -9.90 2.39
N PHE A 591 4.69 -10.32 3.60
CA PHE A 591 3.43 -9.99 4.25
C PHE A 591 3.62 -10.06 5.76
N SER A 592 2.94 -9.18 6.49
CA SER A 592 2.75 -9.33 7.92
C SER A 592 1.39 -8.85 8.32
N SER A 593 0.81 -9.52 9.31
CA SER A 593 -0.36 -9.04 9.99
C SER A 593 -0.28 -9.19 11.49
N LYS A 594 -0.73 -8.17 12.22
CA LYS A 594 -0.88 -8.19 13.67
C LYS A 594 -2.35 -8.04 14.02
N VAL A 595 -2.89 -9.00 14.77
CA VAL A 595 -4.25 -8.94 15.31
C VAL A 595 -4.17 -8.85 16.82
N SER A 596 -4.58 -7.73 17.39
CA SER A 596 -4.66 -7.56 18.84
C SER A 596 -5.96 -8.17 19.36
N VAL A 597 -5.86 -8.99 20.39
CA VAL A 597 -6.94 -9.80 20.95
C VAL A 597 -7.59 -9.10 22.14
N TRP A 598 -6.82 -8.59 23.11
CA TRP A 598 -7.34 -7.93 24.32
C TRP A 598 -6.33 -7.02 25.06
#